data_AF-A0A3M7PLC8-F1
#
_entry.id   AF-A0A3M7PLC8-F1
#
_cell.length_a   1.000
_cell.length_b   1.000
_cell.length_c   1.000
_cell.angle_alpha   90.00
_cell.angle_beta   90.00
_cell.angle_gamma   90.00
#
_symmetry.space_group_name_H-M   'P 1'
#
loop_
_entity.id
_entity.type
_entity.pdbx_description
1 polymer ?
#
loop_
_entity_poly.entity_id
_entity_poly.type
_entity_poly.pdbx_seq_one_letter_code
_entity_poly.pdbx_strand_id
1 'polypeptide(L)'
;MLFNEKSSLDSDLHAALIDSSVKLLELVSEVFKPCPTPGRQHYLFNMKTIITILQNLRMLSDTQRTDNLFIISLWRHEVFSTIGNQLPRHADSCWLECTLNDLIKQKFSSYTNSQDLLDNFVNFRIENRNFERPMSSFNNRSSKTNLSTFESLDKVRSYLEQVYNRYKEEFGYYQINIFLSENAAYHIIRIYRILTFTQG
;
A
#
# COMPACT_ATOMS: atom_id res chain seq x y z
N MET A 1 10.66 33.07 -12.77
CA MET A 1 10.60 31.61 -12.99
C MET A 1 11.30 30.94 -11.82
N LEU A 2 10.56 30.60 -10.76
CA LEU A 2 11.09 29.84 -9.63
C LEU A 2 10.81 28.37 -9.95
N PHE A 3 11.78 27.70 -10.57
CA PHE A 3 11.78 26.24 -10.59
C PHE A 3 11.99 25.80 -9.15
N ASN A 4 10.87 25.47 -8.51
CA ASN A 4 10.80 24.81 -7.24
C ASN A 4 11.67 23.55 -7.34
N GLU A 5 12.85 23.59 -6.74
CA GLU A 5 13.69 22.43 -6.48
C GLU A 5 12.86 21.48 -5.62
N LYS A 6 12.06 20.64 -6.29
CA LYS A 6 11.45 19.46 -5.68
C LYS A 6 12.61 18.71 -5.07
N SER A 7 12.66 18.65 -3.73
CA SER A 7 13.55 17.81 -2.94
C SER A 7 13.76 16.49 -3.67
N SER A 8 14.83 16.41 -4.43
CA SER A 8 15.14 15.25 -5.25
C SER A 8 15.52 14.17 -4.28
N LEU A 9 14.74 13.11 -4.26
CA LEU A 9 15.13 11.85 -3.64
C LEU A 9 16.57 11.53 -4.06
N ASP A 10 17.32 10.92 -3.16
CA ASP A 10 18.69 10.51 -3.44
C ASP A 10 18.75 9.70 -4.75
N SER A 11 19.55 10.17 -5.71
CA SER A 11 19.62 9.60 -7.05
C SER A 11 20.04 8.14 -7.01
N ASP A 12 20.87 7.78 -6.02
CA ASP A 12 21.36 6.43 -5.81
C ASP A 12 20.25 5.51 -5.26
N LEU A 13 19.42 6.02 -4.34
CA LEU A 13 18.25 5.28 -3.83
C LEU A 13 17.21 5.05 -4.94
N HIS A 14 16.99 6.05 -5.78
CA HIS A 14 16.11 5.93 -6.94
C HIS A 14 16.57 4.83 -7.91
N ALA A 15 17.85 4.83 -8.26
CA ALA A 15 18.43 3.81 -9.14
C ALA A 15 18.33 2.42 -8.49
N ALA A 16 18.65 2.30 -7.20
CA ALA A 16 18.53 1.06 -6.45
C ALA A 16 17.09 0.53 -6.41
N LEU A 17 16.09 1.41 -6.28
CA LEU A 17 14.68 1.04 -6.22
C LEU A 17 14.15 0.55 -7.58
N ILE A 18 14.57 1.18 -8.67
CA ILE A 18 14.22 0.75 -10.03
C ILE A 18 14.85 -0.62 -10.31
N ASP A 19 16.16 -0.76 -10.07
CA ASP A 19 16.89 -2.02 -10.27
C ASP A 19 16.29 -3.16 -9.43
N SER A 20 15.97 -2.87 -8.16
CA SER A 20 15.29 -3.82 -7.26
C SER A 20 13.92 -4.23 -7.78
N SER A 21 13.14 -3.29 -8.31
CA SER A 21 11.80 -3.57 -8.85
C SER A 21 11.83 -4.40 -10.13
N VAL A 22 12.81 -4.15 -11.01
CA VAL A 22 13.03 -4.94 -12.23
C VAL A 22 13.45 -6.36 -11.88
N LYS A 23 14.46 -6.50 -11.01
CA LYS A 23 14.93 -7.80 -10.53
C LYS A 23 13.81 -8.60 -9.84
N LEU A 24 12.96 -7.93 -9.05
CA LEU A 24 11.80 -8.56 -8.43
C LEU A 24 10.82 -9.09 -9.47
N LEU A 25 10.53 -8.33 -10.53
CA LEU A 25 9.63 -8.79 -11.61
C LEU A 25 10.21 -9.99 -12.36
N GLU A 26 11.51 -10.01 -12.63
CA GLU A 26 12.18 -11.15 -13.26
C GLU A 26 11.99 -12.42 -12.41
N LEU A 27 12.31 -12.36 -11.11
CA LEU A 27 12.14 -13.47 -10.18
C LEU A 27 10.69 -13.94 -10.07
N VAL A 28 9.75 -12.99 -9.93
CA VAL A 28 8.30 -13.26 -9.86
C VAL A 28 7.82 -13.93 -11.15
N SER A 29 8.28 -13.48 -12.32
CA SER A 29 7.87 -14.03 -13.62
C SER A 29 8.46 -15.43 -13.87
N GLU A 30 9.64 -15.72 -13.32
CA GLU A 30 10.25 -17.04 -13.39
C GLU A 30 9.56 -18.07 -12.50
N VAL A 31 9.22 -17.68 -11.26
CA VAL A 31 8.65 -18.57 -10.24
C VAL A 31 7.13 -18.71 -10.39
N PHE A 32 6.43 -17.61 -10.62
CA PHE A 32 4.97 -17.59 -10.71
C PHE A 32 4.49 -17.65 -12.15
N LYS A 33 4.75 -18.81 -12.78
CA LYS A 33 4.25 -19.10 -14.13
C LYS A 33 2.79 -19.58 -14.08
N PRO A 34 1.95 -19.13 -15.03
CA PRO A 34 0.60 -19.64 -15.14
C PRO A 34 0.65 -21.14 -15.40
N CYS A 35 -0.06 -21.89 -14.56
CA CYS A 35 -0.14 -23.35 -14.64
C CYS A 35 -1.61 -23.74 -14.78
N PRO A 36 -1.93 -24.84 -15.49
CA PRO A 36 -3.30 -25.33 -15.60
C PRO A 36 -3.89 -25.79 -14.26
N THR A 37 -3.06 -25.95 -13.22
CA THR A 37 -3.45 -26.28 -11.85
C THR A 37 -4.27 -25.16 -11.21
N PRO A 38 -5.41 -25.46 -10.56
CA PRO A 38 -6.22 -24.45 -9.88
C PRO A 38 -5.42 -23.67 -8.83
N GLY A 39 -5.60 -22.34 -8.82
CA GLY A 39 -4.92 -21.42 -7.91
C GLY A 39 -3.66 -20.74 -8.45
N ARG A 40 -3.12 -21.17 -9.61
CA ARG A 40 -2.02 -20.47 -10.32
C ARG A 40 -2.38 -20.06 -11.76
N GLN A 41 -3.61 -20.32 -12.20
CA GLN A 41 -4.05 -20.04 -13.57
C GLN A 41 -4.06 -18.54 -13.91
N HIS A 42 -4.33 -17.70 -12.92
CA HIS A 42 -4.47 -16.24 -13.07
C HIS A 42 -3.16 -15.47 -12.87
N TYR A 43 -2.02 -16.17 -12.73
CA TYR A 43 -0.73 -15.51 -12.53
C TYR A 43 -0.27 -14.83 -13.83
N LEU A 44 -0.29 -13.49 -13.82
CA LEU A 44 0.16 -12.67 -14.93
C LEU A 44 0.85 -11.42 -14.37
N PHE A 45 2.17 -11.53 -14.21
CA PHE A 45 3.01 -10.41 -13.79
C PHE A 45 3.74 -9.86 -15.00
N ASN A 46 3.65 -8.55 -15.21
CA ASN A 46 4.25 -7.86 -16.35
C ASN A 46 4.73 -6.47 -15.93
N MET A 47 5.28 -5.71 -16.88
CA MET A 47 5.77 -4.35 -16.63
C MET A 47 4.71 -3.40 -16.04
N LYS A 48 3.41 -3.63 -16.31
CA LYS A 48 2.34 -2.84 -15.69
C LYS A 48 2.36 -2.96 -14.16
N THR A 49 2.75 -4.12 -13.64
CA THR A 49 2.86 -4.36 -12.19
C THR A 49 3.90 -3.43 -11.56
N ILE A 50 5.09 -3.32 -12.17
CA ILE A 50 6.13 -2.37 -11.71
C ILE A 50 5.62 -0.93 -11.81
N ILE A 51 5.02 -0.56 -12.95
CA ILE A 51 4.52 0.80 -13.16
C ILE A 51 3.51 1.18 -12.08
N THR A 52 2.58 0.30 -11.73
CA THR A 52 1.62 0.53 -10.64
C THR A 52 2.31 0.69 -9.29
N ILE A 53 3.28 -0.17 -8.95
CA ILE A 53 4.05 -0.06 -7.69
C ILE A 53 4.76 1.30 -7.60
N LEU A 54 5.45 1.71 -8.67
CA LEU A 54 6.17 2.97 -8.73
C LEU A 54 5.23 4.19 -8.74
N GLN A 55 4.06 4.08 -9.37
CA GLN A 55 3.03 5.12 -9.33
C GLN A 55 2.50 5.34 -7.91
N ASN A 56 2.32 4.27 -7.15
CA ASN A 56 1.84 4.37 -5.77
C ASN A 56 2.87 5.08 -4.86
N LEU A 57 4.17 4.90 -5.11
CA LEU A 57 5.23 5.67 -4.43
C LEU A 57 5.16 7.17 -4.70
N ARG A 58 4.61 7.61 -5.84
CA ARG A 58 4.48 9.04 -6.15
C ARG A 58 3.50 9.76 -5.24
N MET A 59 2.63 9.03 -4.52
CA MET A 59 1.67 9.62 -3.57
C MET A 59 2.30 10.11 -2.27
N LEU A 60 3.60 9.85 -2.06
CA LEU A 60 4.37 10.39 -0.95
C LEU A 60 4.32 11.93 -0.91
N SER A 61 4.14 12.48 0.28
CA SER A 61 4.33 13.92 0.54
C SER A 61 5.80 14.30 0.49
N ASP A 62 6.12 15.58 0.25
CA ASP A 62 7.50 16.04 0.11
C ASP A 62 8.34 15.79 1.38
N THR A 63 7.73 15.84 2.57
CA THR A 63 8.39 15.48 3.83
C THR A 63 8.73 13.99 3.90
N GLN A 64 7.83 13.12 3.47
CA GLN A 64 8.05 11.67 3.49
C GLN A 64 9.06 11.20 2.44
N ARG A 65 9.26 11.97 1.36
CA ARG A 65 10.28 11.69 0.35
C ARG A 65 11.71 11.91 0.84
N THR A 66 11.89 12.58 1.99
CA THR A 66 13.21 12.78 2.58
C THR A 66 13.62 11.63 3.51
N ASP A 67 12.68 10.75 3.87
CA ASP A 67 12.94 9.61 4.75
C ASP A 67 13.11 8.33 3.92
N ASN A 68 14.37 7.91 3.77
CA ASN A 68 14.75 6.71 3.03
C ASN A 68 14.11 5.44 3.62
N LEU A 69 13.98 5.35 4.95
CA LEU A 69 13.34 4.22 5.62
C LEU A 69 11.86 4.13 5.26
N PHE A 70 11.18 5.27 5.26
CA PHE A 70 9.77 5.36 4.89
C PHE A 70 9.54 4.93 3.43
N ILE A 71 10.41 5.37 2.52
CA ILE A 71 10.32 5.05 1.09
C ILE A 71 10.51 3.55 0.85
N ILE A 72 11.53 2.93 1.46
CA ILE A 72 11.80 1.50 1.31
C ILE A 72 10.67 0.67 1.93
N SER A 73 10.18 1.07 3.10
CA SER A 73 9.05 0.42 3.77
C SER A 73 7.78 0.51 2.95
N LEU A 74 7.50 1.68 2.36
CA LEU A 74 6.35 1.85 1.48
C LEU A 74 6.49 1.00 0.22
N TRP A 75 7.66 0.98 -0.41
CA TRP A 75 7.90 0.14 -1.58
C TRP A 75 7.63 -1.34 -1.29
N ARG A 76 8.14 -1.85 -0.15
CA ARG A 76 7.80 -3.20 0.34
C ARG A 76 6.29 -3.40 0.45
N HIS A 77 5.59 -2.47 1.11
CA HIS A 77 4.14 -2.54 1.27
C HIS A 77 3.39 -2.53 -0.06
N GLU A 78 3.85 -1.74 -1.04
CA GLU A 78 3.25 -1.68 -2.38
C GLU A 78 3.44 -2.97 -3.17
N VAL A 79 4.60 -3.61 -3.03
CA VAL A 79 4.86 -4.92 -3.64
C VAL A 79 3.88 -5.95 -3.10
N PHE A 80 3.67 -6.03 -1.78
CA PHE A 80 2.68 -6.93 -1.19
C PHE A 80 1.24 -6.58 -1.60
N SER A 81 0.91 -5.29 -1.64
CA SER A 81 -0.42 -4.83 -2.04
C SER A 81 -0.72 -5.05 -3.53
N THR A 82 0.30 -5.19 -4.38
CA THR A 82 0.10 -5.41 -5.81
C THR A 82 0.25 -6.88 -6.18
N ILE A 83 1.39 -7.48 -5.84
CA ILE A 83 1.73 -8.87 -6.18
C ILE A 83 1.13 -9.83 -5.16
N GLY A 84 1.35 -9.60 -3.86
CA GLY A 84 0.85 -10.46 -2.79
C GLY A 84 -0.67 -10.62 -2.82
N ASN A 85 -1.39 -9.56 -3.23
CA ASN A 85 -2.83 -9.58 -3.41
C ASN A 85 -3.34 -10.56 -4.46
N GLN A 86 -2.50 -10.94 -5.44
CA GLN A 86 -2.82 -11.90 -6.50
C GLN A 86 -2.44 -13.34 -6.11
N LEU A 87 -1.73 -13.55 -4.99
CA LEU A 87 -1.26 -14.85 -4.53
C LEU A 87 -2.27 -15.45 -3.53
N PRO A 88 -3.10 -16.45 -3.92
CA PRO A 88 -4.05 -17.07 -2.99
C PRO A 88 -3.40 -18.09 -2.06
N ARG A 89 -2.18 -18.55 -2.36
CA ARG A 89 -1.51 -19.63 -1.60
C ARG A 89 -0.54 -19.02 -0.60
N HIS A 90 -0.65 -19.47 0.65
CA HIS A 90 0.25 -19.05 1.72
C HIS A 90 1.74 -19.31 1.39
N ALA A 91 2.06 -20.44 0.75
CA ALA A 91 3.43 -20.75 0.34
C ALA A 91 3.99 -19.70 -0.65
N ASP A 92 3.17 -19.22 -1.58
CA ASP A 92 3.58 -18.23 -2.57
C ASP A 92 3.75 -16.86 -1.91
N SER A 93 2.88 -16.48 -0.98
CA SER A 93 3.03 -15.28 -0.15
C SER A 93 4.30 -15.31 0.72
N CYS A 94 4.59 -16.46 1.36
CA CYS A 94 5.79 -16.65 2.17
C CYS A 94 7.07 -16.56 1.33
N TRP A 95 7.05 -17.12 0.11
CA TRP A 95 8.17 -17.02 -0.82
C TRP A 95 8.43 -15.56 -1.23
N LEU A 96 7.36 -14.80 -1.53
CA LEU A 96 7.45 -13.38 -1.87
C LEU A 96 8.07 -12.60 -0.71
N GLU A 97 7.63 -12.87 0.52
CA GLU A 97 8.14 -12.22 1.72
C GLU A 97 9.63 -12.49 1.95
N CYS A 98 10.05 -13.75 1.89
CA CYS A 98 11.46 -14.11 2.05
C CYS A 98 12.33 -13.45 0.96
N THR A 99 11.91 -13.57 -0.30
CA THR A 99 12.63 -13.01 -1.46
C THR A 99 12.78 -11.50 -1.34
N LEU A 100 11.71 -10.81 -0.93
CA LEU A 100 11.73 -9.36 -0.80
C LEU A 100 12.58 -8.90 0.39
N ASN A 101 12.53 -9.60 1.51
CA ASN A 101 13.38 -9.31 2.67
C ASN A 101 14.87 -9.50 2.34
N ASP A 102 15.22 -10.54 1.58
CA ASP A 102 16.60 -10.77 1.13
C ASP A 102 17.07 -9.71 0.12
N LEU A 103 16.19 -9.30 -0.80
CA LEU A 103 16.46 -8.22 -1.74
C LEU A 103 16.70 -6.90 -0.99
N ILE A 104 15.89 -6.62 0.03
CA ILE A 104 16.06 -5.41 0.86
C ILE A 104 17.42 -5.42 1.56
N LYS A 105 17.78 -6.53 2.20
CA LYS A 105 19.10 -6.67 2.85
C LYS A 105 20.25 -6.51 1.85
N GLN A 106 20.11 -7.03 0.63
CA GLN A 106 21.16 -6.94 -0.38
C GLN A 106 21.34 -5.52 -0.92
N LYS A 107 20.23 -4.85 -1.29
CA LYS A 107 20.25 -3.60 -2.05
C LYS A 107 20.16 -2.35 -1.19
N PHE A 108 19.61 -2.47 0.02
CA PHE A 108 19.36 -1.33 0.91
C PHE A 108 20.00 -1.47 2.29
N SER A 109 20.99 -2.37 2.47
CA SER A 109 21.74 -2.52 3.74
C SER A 109 22.37 -1.22 4.23
N SER A 110 22.73 -0.30 3.34
CA SER A 110 23.26 1.02 3.69
C SER A 110 22.20 1.98 4.25
N TYR A 111 20.92 1.71 4.02
CA TYR A 111 19.81 2.60 4.38
C TYR A 111 18.94 2.07 5.51
N THR A 112 18.88 0.74 5.70
CA THR A 112 17.98 0.12 6.68
C THR A 112 18.49 -1.25 7.13
N ASN A 113 18.25 -1.58 8.41
CA ASN A 113 18.22 -2.97 8.84
C ASN A 113 16.81 -3.51 8.56
N SER A 114 16.69 -4.76 8.12
CA SER A 114 15.38 -5.38 7.82
C SER A 114 14.38 -5.34 8.98
N GLN A 115 14.86 -5.14 10.21
CA GLN A 115 14.04 -5.04 11.43
C GLN A 115 13.36 -3.67 11.60
N ASP A 116 13.84 -2.63 10.92
CA ASP A 116 13.38 -1.23 11.10
C ASP A 116 12.26 -0.85 10.11
N LEU A 117 11.76 -1.82 9.32
CA LEU A 117 10.77 -1.59 8.29
C LEU A 117 9.37 -1.37 8.88
N LEU A 118 8.66 -0.40 8.32
CA LEU A 118 7.26 -0.12 8.68
C LEU A 118 6.34 -1.07 7.91
N ASP A 119 5.48 -1.81 8.62
CA ASP A 119 4.53 -2.76 8.01
C ASP A 119 3.12 -2.19 7.79
N ASN A 120 2.73 -1.24 8.64
CA ASN A 120 1.34 -0.84 8.84
C ASN A 120 1.05 0.50 8.16
N PHE A 121 0.57 0.47 6.91
CA PHE A 121 0.20 1.67 6.14
C PHE A 121 -1.31 1.83 5.99
N VAL A 122 -1.79 3.07 6.17
CA VAL A 122 -3.19 3.47 5.96
C VAL A 122 -3.26 4.72 5.07
N ASN A 123 -4.21 4.72 4.13
CA ASN A 123 -4.40 5.77 3.14
C ASN A 123 -5.56 6.74 3.46
N PHE A 124 -6.22 6.57 4.60
CA PHE A 124 -7.22 7.51 5.11
C PHE A 124 -6.71 8.21 6.36
N ARG A 125 -7.20 9.43 6.58
CA ARG A 125 -6.83 10.19 7.76
C ARG A 125 -7.56 9.61 8.97
N ILE A 126 -6.82 9.08 9.93
CA ILE A 126 -7.34 8.69 11.25
C ILE A 126 -7.51 9.98 12.07
N GLU A 127 -8.45 10.83 11.65
CA GLU A 127 -8.81 12.03 12.41
C GLU A 127 -10.09 11.80 13.20
N ASN A 128 -10.08 12.18 14.48
CA ASN A 128 -11.28 12.32 15.32
C ASN A 128 -12.09 13.58 14.97
N ARG A 129 -11.74 14.32 13.92
CA ARG A 129 -12.52 15.49 13.50
C ARG A 129 -13.67 15.01 12.62
N ASN A 130 -14.84 15.58 12.91
CA ASN A 130 -16.10 15.42 12.19
C ASN A 130 -15.84 15.10 10.72
N PHE A 131 -16.29 13.93 10.30
CA PHE A 131 -16.25 13.48 8.91
C PHE A 131 -17.19 14.43 8.17
N GLU A 132 -16.67 15.57 7.72
CA GLU A 132 -17.41 16.44 6.81
C GLU A 132 -17.65 15.60 5.57
N ARG A 133 -18.93 15.28 5.34
CA ARG A 133 -19.36 14.53 4.17
C ARG A 133 -18.68 15.12 2.92
N PRO A 134 -18.15 14.32 1.99
CA PRO A 134 -18.09 14.74 0.60
C PRO A 134 -19.50 14.66 -0.02
N MET A 135 -20.51 15.25 0.62
CA MET A 135 -21.82 15.48 0.04
C MET A 135 -21.89 16.96 -0.27
N SER A 136 -21.94 17.29 -1.56
CA SER A 136 -21.83 18.64 -2.10
C SER A 136 -20.42 19.22 -2.16
N SER A 137 -19.53 18.54 -2.90
CA SER A 137 -18.58 19.23 -3.77
C SER A 137 -17.82 18.26 -4.67
N PHE A 138 -18.21 18.25 -5.94
CA PHE A 138 -17.32 18.04 -7.09
C PHE A 138 -16.18 19.08 -7.17
N ASN A 139 -15.91 19.84 -6.09
CA ASN A 139 -14.75 20.71 -5.99
C ASN A 139 -13.57 19.91 -5.45
N ASN A 140 -12.81 19.34 -6.38
CA ASN A 140 -11.38 19.53 -6.51
C ASN A 140 -10.67 20.19 -5.32
N ARG A 141 -10.62 19.49 -4.19
CA ARG A 141 -9.41 19.49 -3.38
C ARG A 141 -8.85 18.11 -3.58
N SER A 142 -7.76 18.05 -4.34
CA SER A 142 -6.79 16.97 -4.28
C SER A 142 -6.47 16.76 -2.79
N SER A 143 -7.29 15.95 -2.14
CA SER A 143 -7.06 15.51 -0.77
C SER A 143 -5.83 14.65 -0.96
N LYS A 144 -4.65 15.27 -0.81
CA LYS A 144 -3.38 14.56 -0.82
C LYS A 144 -3.62 13.38 0.10
N THR A 145 -3.64 12.18 -0.48
CA THR A 145 -3.85 10.95 0.27
C THR A 145 -2.80 10.97 1.36
N ASN A 146 -3.21 11.19 2.60
CA ASN A 146 -2.30 11.25 3.73
C ASN A 146 -1.92 9.81 4.04
N LEU A 147 -0.95 9.30 3.28
CA LEU A 147 -0.33 8.02 3.60
C LEU A 147 0.31 8.18 4.97
N SER A 148 -0.15 7.40 5.93
CA SER A 148 0.38 7.43 7.29
C SER A 148 0.63 6.00 7.75
N THR A 149 1.63 5.85 8.61
CA THR A 149 1.84 4.60 9.33
C THR A 149 1.14 4.66 10.67
N PHE A 150 0.71 3.51 11.17
CA PHE A 150 0.09 3.40 12.49
C PHE A 150 0.81 2.33 13.32
N GLU A 151 0.98 2.61 14.61
CA GLU A 151 1.66 1.69 15.54
C GLU A 151 0.74 0.56 16.01
N SER A 152 -0.55 0.87 16.27
CA SER A 152 -1.55 -0.12 16.70
C SER A 152 -2.85 0.00 15.89
N LEU A 153 -3.41 -1.17 15.53
CA LEU A 153 -4.71 -1.30 14.89
C LEU A 153 -5.86 -0.76 15.75
N ASP A 154 -5.68 -0.58 17.06
CA ASP A 154 -6.76 -0.14 17.97
C ASP A 154 -7.34 1.21 17.57
N LYS A 155 -6.48 2.14 17.15
CA LYS A 155 -6.89 3.47 16.67
C LYS A 155 -7.67 3.36 15.37
N VAL A 156 -7.23 2.50 14.45
CA VAL A 156 -7.91 2.24 13.17
C VAL A 156 -9.27 1.59 13.41
N ARG A 157 -9.34 0.62 14.32
CA ARG A 157 -10.55 -0.08 14.69
C ARG A 157 -11.58 0.87 15.31
N SER A 158 -11.15 1.69 16.26
CA SER A 158 -12.00 2.70 16.90
C SER A 158 -12.58 3.68 15.88
N TYR A 159 -11.80 4.04 14.85
CA TYR A 159 -12.26 4.86 13.75
C TYR A 159 -13.27 4.14 12.85
N LEU A 160 -12.99 2.88 12.46
CA LEU A 160 -13.90 2.07 11.65
C LEU A 160 -15.23 1.79 12.37
N GLU A 161 -15.23 1.63 13.70
CA GLU A 161 -16.45 1.50 14.50
C GLU A 161 -17.29 2.78 14.46
N GLN A 162 -16.67 3.95 14.52
CA GLN A 162 -17.37 5.23 14.35
C GLN A 162 -18.00 5.36 12.95
N VAL A 163 -17.26 4.98 11.90
CA VAL A 163 -17.78 4.98 10.52
C VAL A 163 -18.95 3.99 10.38
N TYR A 164 -18.84 2.80 10.97
CA TYR A 164 -19.87 1.77 10.93
C TYR A 164 -21.15 2.18 11.69
N ASN A 165 -21.01 2.82 12.86
CA ASN A 165 -22.16 3.33 13.60
C ASN A 165 -22.90 4.42 12.83
N ARG A 166 -22.18 5.33 12.16
CA ARG A 166 -22.79 6.34 11.28
C ARG A 166 -23.51 5.71 10.08
N TYR A 167 -22.91 4.70 9.47
CA TYR A 167 -23.57 3.95 8.39
C TYR A 167 -24.92 3.36 8.85
N LYS A 168 -24.99 2.81 10.07
CA LYS A 168 -26.25 2.29 10.64
C LYS A 168 -27.29 3.39 10.84
N GLU A 169 -26.88 4.56 11.31
CA GLU A 169 -27.77 5.72 11.48
C GLU A 169 -28.32 6.22 10.14
N GLU A 170 -27.50 6.23 9.09
CA GLU A 170 -27.87 6.78 7.78
C GLU A 170 -28.72 5.82 6.93
N PHE A 171 -28.43 4.52 6.96
CA PHE A 171 -29.04 3.51 6.07
C PHE A 171 -29.99 2.55 6.79
N GLY A 172 -30.65 3.00 7.86
CA GLY A 172 -31.36 2.21 8.90
C GLY A 172 -32.28 1.05 8.48
N TYR A 173 -32.62 0.89 7.20
CA TYR A 173 -33.39 -0.24 6.66
C TYR A 173 -32.56 -1.44 6.18
N TYR A 174 -31.29 -1.24 5.77
CA TYR A 174 -30.41 -2.30 5.27
C TYR A 174 -29.10 -2.33 6.05
N GLN A 175 -29.16 -2.84 7.28
CA GLN A 175 -27.98 -2.91 8.14
C GLN A 175 -27.13 -4.13 7.77
N ILE A 176 -25.91 -3.88 7.30
CA ILE A 176 -24.89 -4.93 7.18
C ILE A 176 -24.38 -5.23 8.60
N ASN A 177 -24.49 -6.47 9.07
CA ASN A 177 -23.94 -6.88 10.35
C ASN A 177 -22.48 -7.32 10.16
N ILE A 178 -21.53 -6.42 10.42
CA ILE A 178 -20.09 -6.68 10.27
C ILE A 178 -19.48 -6.79 11.66
N PHE A 179 -18.86 -7.93 11.95
CA PHE A 179 -17.99 -8.05 13.11
C PHE A 179 -16.62 -7.49 12.75
N LEU A 180 -16.24 -6.38 13.38
CA LEU A 180 -14.97 -5.70 13.09
C LEU A 180 -13.80 -6.39 13.82
N SER A 181 -13.41 -7.55 13.32
CA SER A 181 -12.16 -8.22 13.69
C SER A 181 -10.95 -7.51 13.08
N GLU A 182 -9.75 -7.84 13.56
CA GLU A 182 -8.50 -7.35 12.97
C GLU A 182 -8.39 -7.67 11.48
N ASN A 183 -8.75 -8.90 11.09
CA ASN A 183 -8.74 -9.30 9.69
C ASN A 183 -9.77 -8.49 8.86
N ALA A 184 -10.95 -8.23 9.41
CA ALA A 184 -11.94 -7.36 8.75
C ALA A 184 -11.40 -5.94 8.55
N ALA A 185 -10.70 -5.38 9.55
CA ALA A 185 -10.06 -4.08 9.43
C ALA A 185 -9.00 -4.06 8.31
N TYR A 186 -8.12 -5.05 8.25
CA TYR A 186 -7.14 -5.17 7.15
C TYR A 186 -7.80 -5.28 5.77
N HIS A 187 -8.88 -6.06 5.65
CA HIS A 187 -9.63 -6.13 4.40
C HIS A 187 -10.24 -4.79 4.00
N ILE A 188 -10.81 -4.04 4.95
CA ILE A 188 -11.36 -2.70 4.68
C ILE A 188 -10.26 -1.73 4.25
N ILE A 189 -9.12 -1.71 4.94
CA ILE A 189 -7.96 -0.89 4.58
C ILE A 189 -7.51 -1.21 3.14
N ARG A 190 -7.40 -2.50 2.81
CA ARG A 190 -7.00 -2.98 1.49
C ARG A 190 -8.01 -2.59 0.41
N ILE A 191 -9.31 -2.74 0.66
CA ILE A 191 -10.37 -2.32 -0.28
C ILE A 191 -10.32 -0.81 -0.50
N TYR A 192 -10.28 -0.03 0.59
CA TYR A 192 -10.17 1.42 0.52
C TYR A 192 -8.95 1.84 -0.30
N ARG A 193 -7.79 1.19 -0.06
CA ARG A 193 -6.56 1.39 -0.81
C ARG A 193 -6.80 1.22 -2.30
N ILE A 194 -7.33 0.06 -2.72
CA ILE A 194 -7.63 -0.22 -4.13
C ILE A 194 -8.56 0.85 -4.72
N LEU A 195 -9.65 1.21 -4.04
CA LEU A 195 -10.60 2.21 -4.51
C LEU A 195 -9.96 3.60 -4.72
N THR A 196 -9.04 3.99 -3.84
CA THR A 196 -8.30 5.25 -3.99
C THR A 196 -7.30 5.24 -5.14
N PHE A 197 -6.72 4.08 -5.47
CA PHE A 197 -5.73 3.96 -6.56
C PHE A 197 -6.37 3.71 -7.93
N THR A 198 -7.58 3.15 -7.99
CA THR A 198 -8.29 2.90 -9.25
C THR A 198 -8.89 4.14 -9.91
N GLN A 199 -8.73 5.34 -9.33
CA GLN A 199 -9.04 6.60 -10.02
C GLN A 199 -7.86 7.01 -10.92
N GLY A 200 -7.75 6.31 -12.05
CA GLY A 200 -7.00 6.70 -13.23
C GLY A 200 -7.94 6.82 -14.42
#